data_AF-A0A953PEN1-F1
#
_entry.id   AF-A0A953PEN1-F1
#
_cell.length_a   1.000
_cell.length_b   1.000
_cell.length_c   1.000
_cell.angle_alpha   90.00
_cell.angle_beta   90.00
_cell.angle_gamma   90.00
#
_symmetry.space_group_name_H-M   'P 1'
#
loop_
_entity.id
_entity.type
_entity.pdbx_description
1 polymer ?
#
loop_
_entity_poly.entity_id
_entity_poly.type
_entity_poly.pdbx_seq_one_letter_code
_entity_poly.pdbx_strand_id
1 'polypeptide(L)'
;MSPRKYWASTAIEALEAGAHREISTTLQDLVQKYGSKARMDAVLCDRYRFSLRSIIVRAWRERRRLTSSVVQELACYAEANVTEERGLIEIGEIKCQPKDECPLAAALKADSETLKKLKAAIEGQPEKAENARRTKVLKDLIRLPKQKLTAQQCRHLGDAVFAFFCPPDAIILSTNTRDLLPLTEAIGKKAQAPDEVP
;
A
#
# COMPACT_ATOMS: atom_id res chain seq x y z
N MET A 1 -1.49 2.25 -17.78
CA MET A 1 -2.85 1.79 -17.42
C MET A 1 -3.35 2.65 -16.29
N SER A 2 -4.53 3.28 -16.40
CA SER A 2 -5.01 4.23 -15.39
C SER A 2 -5.73 3.51 -14.25
N PRO A 3 -5.61 3.97 -12.99
CA PRO A 3 -6.25 3.37 -11.81
C PRO A 3 -7.79 3.32 -11.88
N ARG A 4 -8.42 4.05 -12.81
CA ARG A 4 -9.88 4.22 -12.89
C ARG A 4 -10.62 2.97 -13.39
N LYS A 5 -9.94 2.01 -14.04
CA LYS A 5 -10.60 0.86 -14.68
C LYS A 5 -11.23 -0.13 -13.67
N TYR A 6 -10.75 -0.14 -12.44
CA TYR A 6 -11.18 -1.10 -11.40
C TYR A 6 -12.10 -0.51 -10.33
N TRP A 7 -12.38 0.80 -10.36
CA TRP A 7 -13.18 1.42 -9.29
C TRP A 7 -14.60 0.86 -9.22
N ALA A 8 -15.19 0.53 -10.37
CA ALA A 8 -16.51 -0.09 -10.41
C ALA A 8 -16.49 -1.50 -9.83
N SER A 9 -15.50 -2.34 -10.13
CA SER A 9 -15.44 -3.70 -9.56
C SER A 9 -15.16 -3.66 -8.06
N THR A 10 -14.19 -2.84 -7.63
CA THR A 10 -13.89 -2.67 -6.20
C THR A 10 -15.09 -2.11 -5.43
N ALA A 11 -15.86 -1.18 -6.02
CA ALA A 11 -17.07 -0.69 -5.41
C ALA A 11 -18.16 -1.76 -5.29
N ILE A 12 -18.32 -2.61 -6.33
CA ILE A 12 -19.27 -3.72 -6.33
C ILE A 12 -18.88 -4.78 -5.29
N GLU A 13 -17.62 -5.21 -5.26
CA GLU A 13 -17.08 -6.15 -4.27
C GLU A 13 -17.26 -5.63 -2.84
N ALA A 14 -17.05 -4.33 -2.63
CA ALA A 14 -17.26 -3.69 -1.35
C ALA A 14 -18.75 -3.71 -0.95
N LEU A 15 -19.65 -3.38 -1.88
CA LEU A 15 -21.11 -3.45 -1.65
C LEU A 15 -21.57 -4.88 -1.36
N GLU A 16 -21.05 -5.87 -2.08
CA GLU A 16 -21.31 -7.29 -1.86
C GLU A 16 -20.85 -7.73 -0.46
N ALA A 17 -19.63 -7.37 -0.05
CA ALA A 17 -19.13 -7.62 1.31
C ALA A 17 -19.99 -6.92 2.38
N GLY A 18 -20.49 -5.72 2.07
CA GLY A 18 -21.45 -4.99 2.88
C GLY A 18 -22.79 -5.74 3.02
N ALA A 19 -23.30 -6.28 1.91
CA ALA A 19 -24.57 -7.01 1.82
C ALA A 19 -24.50 -8.34 2.58
N HIS A 20 -23.40 -9.07 2.46
CA HIS A 20 -23.19 -10.34 3.14
C HIS A 20 -23.28 -10.22 4.67
N ARG A 21 -22.88 -9.08 5.24
CA ARG A 21 -23.03 -8.82 6.68
C ARG A 21 -24.46 -8.53 7.13
N GLU A 22 -25.36 -8.27 6.18
CA GLU A 22 -26.73 -7.82 6.42
C GLU A 22 -27.80 -8.82 5.92
N ILE A 23 -27.38 -10.00 5.43
CA ILE A 23 -28.22 -11.05 4.82
C ILE A 23 -29.44 -11.46 5.65
N SER A 24 -29.37 -11.33 6.97
CA SER A 24 -30.42 -11.79 7.89
C SER A 24 -31.58 -10.81 8.10
N THR A 25 -31.53 -9.60 7.53
CA THR A 25 -32.52 -8.55 7.86
C THR A 25 -33.56 -8.38 6.77
N THR A 26 -34.82 -8.50 7.13
CA THR A 26 -35.97 -8.35 6.23
C THR A 26 -36.43 -6.90 6.12
N LEU A 27 -37.25 -6.60 5.11
CA LEU A 27 -37.92 -5.31 4.95
C LEU A 27 -38.75 -4.92 6.19
N GLN A 28 -39.35 -5.93 6.84
CA GLN A 28 -40.23 -5.76 7.99
C GLN A 28 -39.44 -5.28 9.22
N ASP A 29 -38.23 -5.81 9.41
CA ASP A 29 -37.30 -5.37 10.46
C ASP A 29 -36.88 -3.90 10.27
N LEU A 30 -36.72 -3.45 9.02
CA LEU A 30 -36.34 -2.07 8.69
C LEU A 30 -37.48 -1.08 8.98
N VAL A 31 -38.71 -1.44 8.61
CA VAL A 31 -39.90 -0.61 8.88
C VAL A 31 -40.17 -0.51 10.39
N GLN A 32 -39.97 -1.60 11.13
CA GLN A 32 -40.12 -1.61 12.59
C GLN A 32 -39.09 -0.71 13.29
N LYS A 33 -37.84 -0.67 12.79
CA LYS A 33 -36.75 0.09 13.42
C LYS A 33 -36.73 1.58 13.09
N TYR A 34 -37.05 1.95 11.85
CA TYR A 34 -36.91 3.33 11.35
C TYR A 34 -38.25 4.03 11.05
N GLY A 35 -39.37 3.32 11.17
CA GLY A 35 -40.73 3.84 10.96
C GLY A 35 -41.13 3.94 9.49
N SER A 36 -42.42 4.15 9.25
CA SER A 36 -43.05 4.14 7.91
C SER A 36 -42.62 5.28 6.97
N LYS A 37 -41.91 6.31 7.49
CA LYS A 37 -41.37 7.43 6.71
C LYS A 37 -39.95 7.19 6.20
N ALA A 38 -39.28 6.14 6.66
CA ALA A 38 -37.94 5.80 6.20
C ALA A 38 -38.01 5.24 4.77
N ARG A 39 -37.41 5.95 3.81
CA ARG A 39 -37.29 5.43 2.44
C ARG A 39 -36.32 4.26 2.47
N MET A 40 -36.76 3.10 1.99
CA MET A 40 -35.99 1.86 1.97
C MET A 40 -34.56 2.07 1.44
N ASP A 41 -34.41 2.81 0.34
CA ASP A 41 -33.10 3.11 -0.26
C ASP A 41 -32.18 3.89 0.68
N ALA A 42 -32.71 4.88 1.42
CA ALA A 42 -31.92 5.64 2.37
C ALA A 42 -31.43 4.77 3.53
N VAL A 43 -32.29 3.86 4.02
CA VAL A 43 -31.92 2.92 5.09
C VAL A 43 -30.87 1.92 4.60
N LEU A 44 -31.00 1.40 3.38
CA LEU A 44 -30.00 0.49 2.79
C LEU A 44 -28.67 1.20 2.55
N CYS A 45 -28.69 2.43 2.02
CA CYS A 45 -27.48 3.24 1.83
C CYS A 45 -26.74 3.47 3.15
N ASP A 46 -27.44 3.84 4.22
CA ASP A 46 -26.83 4.07 5.52
C ASP A 46 -26.22 2.78 6.11
N ARG A 47 -26.88 1.64 5.94
CA ARG A 47 -26.36 0.34 6.37
C ARG A 47 -25.12 -0.08 5.61
N TYR A 48 -25.14 0.02 4.27
CA TYR A 48 -23.96 -0.25 3.46
C TYR A 48 -22.80 0.64 3.85
N ARG A 49 -23.05 1.94 4.02
CA ARG A 49 -22.04 2.89 4.48
C ARG A 49 -21.48 2.49 5.85
N PHE A 50 -22.33 2.13 6.81
CA PHE A 50 -21.89 1.70 8.14
C PHE A 50 -21.10 0.38 8.09
N SER A 51 -21.53 -0.59 7.29
CA SER A 51 -20.86 -1.88 7.13
C SER A 51 -19.48 -1.70 6.51
N LEU A 52 -19.37 -0.92 5.43
CA LEU A 52 -18.11 -0.57 4.78
C LEU A 52 -17.17 0.18 5.72
N ARG A 53 -17.68 1.18 6.43
CA ARG A 53 -16.91 1.90 7.44
C ARG A 53 -16.36 0.94 8.50
N SER A 54 -17.20 0.04 8.99
CA SER A 54 -16.81 -0.95 10.00
C SER A 54 -15.76 -1.91 9.48
N ILE A 55 -15.84 -2.35 8.21
CA ILE A 55 -14.81 -3.16 7.55
C ILE A 55 -13.48 -2.40 7.49
N ILE A 56 -13.49 -1.18 6.96
CA ILE A 56 -12.28 -0.37 6.74
C ILE A 56 -11.61 -0.02 8.08
N VAL A 57 -12.38 0.47 9.05
CA VAL A 57 -11.85 0.85 10.37
C VAL A 57 -11.31 -0.37 11.11
N ARG A 58 -12.00 -1.52 11.03
CA ARG A 58 -11.53 -2.76 11.65
C ARG A 58 -10.26 -3.27 10.98
N ALA A 59 -10.21 -3.33 9.65
CA ALA A 59 -9.02 -3.73 8.92
C ALA A 59 -7.83 -2.82 9.24
N TRP A 60 -8.05 -1.51 9.32
CA TRP A 60 -7.01 -0.56 9.75
C TRP A 60 -6.52 -0.89 11.16
N ARG A 61 -7.41 -1.08 12.14
CA ARG A 61 -7.02 -1.42 13.52
C ARG A 61 -6.27 -2.75 13.62
N GLU A 62 -6.69 -3.75 12.84
CA GLU A 62 -6.11 -5.10 12.85
C GLU A 62 -4.82 -5.21 12.01
N ARG A 63 -4.42 -4.19 11.25
CA ARG A 63 -3.25 -4.25 10.35
C ARG A 63 -1.95 -4.70 11.05
N ARG A 64 -1.75 -4.29 12.30
CA ARG A 64 -0.56 -4.66 13.12
C ARG A 64 -0.72 -5.99 13.86
N ARG A 65 -1.90 -6.62 13.80
CA ARG A 65 -2.11 -7.96 14.39
C ARG A 65 -1.35 -9.03 13.61
N LEU A 66 -1.10 -8.80 12.32
CA LEU A 66 -0.35 -9.68 11.44
C LEU A 66 1.17 -9.43 11.47
N THR A 67 1.64 -8.40 12.19
CA THR A 67 3.05 -8.03 12.24
C THR A 67 3.70 -8.56 13.51
N SER A 68 4.62 -9.52 13.37
CA SER A 68 5.43 -10.03 14.49
C SER A 68 6.55 -9.06 14.89
N SER A 69 7.06 -8.28 13.93
CA SER A 69 8.11 -7.28 14.14
C SER A 69 8.04 -6.18 13.08
N VAL A 70 8.57 -4.99 13.40
CA VAL A 70 8.77 -3.90 12.45
C VAL A 70 10.26 -3.79 12.15
N VAL A 71 10.64 -3.96 10.89
CA VAL A 71 12.03 -3.81 10.44
C VAL A 71 12.20 -2.40 9.89
N GLN A 72 13.27 -1.71 10.31
CA GLN A 72 13.60 -0.34 9.88
C GLN A 72 12.47 0.67 10.19
N GLU A 73 12.10 0.80 11.47
CA GLU A 73 11.09 1.76 11.90
C GLU A 73 11.51 3.19 11.56
N LEU A 74 10.65 3.89 10.82
CA LEU A 74 10.87 5.27 10.41
C LEU A 74 10.44 6.21 11.52
N ALA A 75 11.40 6.72 12.31
CA ALA A 75 11.12 7.71 13.36
C ALA A 75 10.41 8.98 12.83
N CYS A 76 10.58 9.31 11.55
CA CYS A 76 9.92 10.44 10.90
C CYS A 76 8.49 10.14 10.42
N TYR A 77 8.01 8.91 10.56
CA TYR A 77 6.66 8.50 10.18
C TYR A 77 5.83 8.21 11.43
N ALA A 78 4.98 9.17 11.79
CA ALA A 78 3.95 8.96 12.81
C ALA A 78 2.72 8.37 12.13
N GLU A 79 2.40 7.12 12.45
CA GLU A 79 1.24 6.47 11.85
C GLU A 79 -0.07 7.04 12.42
N ALA A 80 -0.91 7.58 11.54
CA ALA A 80 -2.21 8.15 11.92
C ALA A 80 -3.32 7.09 11.97
N ASN A 81 -4.36 7.35 12.77
CA ASN A 81 -5.61 6.59 12.70
C ASN A 81 -6.49 7.06 11.54
N VAL A 82 -7.35 6.18 11.04
CA VAL A 82 -8.44 6.55 10.13
C VAL A 82 -9.51 7.33 10.88
N THR A 83 -10.01 8.39 10.26
CA THR A 83 -11.11 9.23 10.76
C THR A 83 -12.17 9.38 9.67
N GLU A 84 -13.40 9.72 10.06
CA GLU A 84 -14.45 10.04 9.09
C GLU A 84 -14.69 11.54 9.09
N GLU A 85 -14.44 12.20 7.97
CA GLU A 85 -14.68 13.61 7.77
C GLU A 85 -15.58 13.80 6.54
N ARG A 86 -16.73 14.47 6.73
CA ARG A 86 -17.69 14.77 5.65
C ARG A 86 -18.14 13.53 4.85
N GLY A 87 -18.10 12.36 5.48
CA GLY A 87 -18.44 11.08 4.88
C GLY A 87 -17.37 10.43 4.01
N LEU A 88 -16.15 10.95 4.05
CA LEU A 88 -14.97 10.28 3.53
C LEU A 88 -14.18 9.70 4.70
N ILE A 89 -13.57 8.53 4.47
CA ILE A 89 -12.62 7.97 5.42
C ILE A 89 -11.25 8.51 5.04
N GLU A 90 -10.66 9.29 5.94
CA GLU A 90 -9.37 9.93 5.75
C GLU A 90 -8.33 9.29 6.68
N ILE A 91 -7.14 9.06 6.13
CA ILE A 91 -5.93 8.77 6.88
C ILE A 91 -5.20 10.10 6.93
N GLY A 92 -4.86 10.60 8.11
CA GLY A 92 -4.32 11.94 8.33
C GLY A 92 -3.06 12.29 7.52
N GLU A 93 -1.97 12.69 8.18
CA GLU A 93 -0.78 13.06 7.43
C GLU A 93 -0.02 11.83 6.91
N ILE A 94 -0.16 11.56 5.61
CA ILE A 94 0.56 10.46 4.90
C ILE A 94 1.83 10.93 4.17
N LYS A 95 2.14 12.23 4.23
CA LYS A 95 3.27 12.79 3.50
C LYS A 95 4.54 12.66 4.32
N CYS A 96 5.62 12.23 3.67
CA CYS A 96 6.95 12.25 4.26
C CYS A 96 7.39 13.71 4.47
N GLN A 97 7.63 14.10 5.72
CA GLN A 97 8.15 15.42 6.10
C GLN A 97 9.49 15.30 6.85
N PRO A 98 10.57 14.83 6.19
CA PRO A 98 11.84 14.71 6.88
C PRO A 98 12.44 16.11 7.07
N LYS A 99 12.73 16.50 8.32
CA LYS A 99 13.46 17.74 8.62
C LYS A 99 14.90 17.70 8.08
N ASP A 100 15.49 16.51 8.10
CA ASP A 100 16.85 16.21 7.63
C ASP A 100 16.83 15.22 6.46
N GLU A 101 17.95 14.53 6.22
CA GLU A 101 17.97 13.42 5.27
C GLU A 101 17.11 12.25 5.76
N CYS A 102 16.36 11.63 4.85
CA CYS A 102 15.56 10.45 5.15
C CYS A 102 16.45 9.32 5.71
N PRO A 103 16.08 8.67 6.84
CA PRO A 103 16.85 7.56 7.41
C PRO A 103 17.14 6.42 6.42
N LEU A 104 16.18 6.11 5.54
CA LEU A 104 16.35 5.09 4.49
C LEU A 104 17.40 5.50 3.44
N ALA A 105 17.56 6.80 3.19
CA ALA A 105 18.53 7.27 2.20
C ALA A 105 19.96 6.95 2.64
N ALA A 106 20.27 7.13 3.92
CA ALA A 106 21.59 6.79 4.48
C ALA A 106 21.90 5.30 4.30
N ALA A 107 20.94 4.42 4.62
CA ALA A 107 21.09 2.98 4.46
C ALA A 107 21.23 2.55 2.99
N LEU A 108 20.45 3.14 2.06
CA LEU A 108 20.58 2.88 0.62
C LEU A 108 21.98 3.24 0.11
N LYS A 109 22.50 4.39 0.52
CA LYS A 109 23.80 4.90 0.07
C LYS A 109 24.99 4.12 0.63
N ALA A 110 24.81 3.46 1.78
CA ALA A 110 25.84 2.66 2.41
C ALA A 110 26.18 1.39 1.62
N ASP A 111 25.25 0.87 0.79
CA ASP A 111 25.43 -0.34 0.01
C ASP A 111 25.30 -0.07 -1.51
N SER A 112 26.36 0.50 -2.08
CA SER A 112 26.39 0.80 -3.52
C SER A 112 26.35 -0.44 -4.41
N GLU A 113 26.81 -1.60 -3.92
CA GLU A 113 26.84 -2.83 -4.71
C GLU A 113 25.44 -3.40 -4.91
N THR A 114 24.62 -3.40 -3.87
CA THR A 114 23.20 -3.79 -4.00
C THR A 114 22.45 -2.82 -4.92
N LEU A 115 22.72 -1.50 -4.84
CA LEU A 115 22.13 -0.53 -5.77
C LEU A 115 22.50 -0.82 -7.24
N LYS A 116 23.76 -1.21 -7.51
CA LYS A 116 24.20 -1.60 -8.87
C LYS A 116 23.47 -2.84 -9.37
N LYS A 117 23.30 -3.86 -8.52
CA LYS A 117 22.54 -5.08 -8.87
C LYS A 117 21.09 -4.77 -9.22
N LEU A 118 20.42 -3.95 -8.40
CA LEU A 118 19.04 -3.50 -8.66
C LEU A 118 18.94 -2.71 -9.96
N LYS A 119 19.88 -1.80 -10.20
CA LYS A 119 19.94 -1.02 -11.45
C LYS A 119 20.05 -1.93 -12.67
N ALA A 120 20.97 -2.91 -12.65
CA ALA A 120 21.16 -3.85 -13.74
C ALA A 120 19.90 -4.70 -13.99
N ALA A 121 19.22 -5.13 -12.92
CA ALA A 121 17.96 -5.87 -13.03
C ALA A 121 16.87 -5.08 -13.76
N ILE A 122 16.75 -3.78 -13.49
CA ILE A 122 15.77 -2.90 -14.14
C ILE A 122 16.13 -2.63 -15.59
N GLU A 123 17.42 -2.48 -15.91
CA GLU A 123 17.89 -2.29 -17.28
C GLU A 123 17.64 -3.53 -18.16
N GLY A 124 17.56 -4.73 -17.57
CA GLY A 124 17.16 -5.96 -18.26
C GLY A 124 15.65 -6.11 -18.48
N GLN A 125 14.81 -5.22 -17.94
CA GLN A 125 13.36 -5.28 -18.11
C GLN A 125 12.87 -4.49 -19.34
N PRO A 126 11.63 -4.74 -19.82
CA PRO A 126 11.02 -3.95 -20.88
C PRO A 126 11.01 -2.45 -20.57
N GLU A 127 11.13 -1.64 -21.63
CA GLU A 127 11.13 -0.19 -21.50
C GLU A 127 9.78 0.30 -20.95
N LYS A 128 9.83 0.92 -19.77
CA LYS A 128 8.69 1.55 -19.09
C LYS A 128 9.15 2.89 -18.52
N ALA A 129 8.29 3.91 -18.58
CA ALA A 129 8.59 5.22 -17.98
C ALA A 129 8.85 5.14 -16.47
N GLU A 130 8.28 4.16 -15.78
CA GLU A 130 8.59 3.87 -14.38
C GLU A 130 10.01 3.34 -14.19
N ASN A 131 10.42 2.35 -15.00
CA ASN A 131 11.77 1.79 -14.98
C ASN A 131 12.83 2.85 -15.29
N ALA A 132 12.59 3.71 -16.28
CA ALA A 132 13.50 4.82 -16.60
C ALA A 132 13.70 5.78 -15.41
N ARG A 133 12.60 6.13 -14.71
CA ARG A 133 12.67 7.00 -13.51
C ARG A 133 13.40 6.31 -12.36
N ARG A 134 13.13 5.03 -12.13
CA ARG A 134 13.79 4.21 -11.11
C ARG A 134 15.30 4.09 -11.36
N THR A 135 15.70 3.75 -12.59
CA THR A 135 17.10 3.67 -13.01
C THR A 135 17.83 5.00 -12.84
N LYS A 136 17.18 6.13 -13.17
CA LYS A 136 17.75 7.46 -12.95
C LYS A 136 18.05 7.70 -11.47
N VAL A 137 17.10 7.41 -10.57
CA VAL A 137 17.32 7.62 -9.13
C VAL A 137 18.42 6.71 -8.59
N LEU A 138 18.46 5.44 -9.00
CA LEU A 138 19.54 4.52 -8.59
C LEU A 138 20.91 5.01 -9.07
N LYS A 139 21.00 5.50 -10.32
CA LYS A 139 22.22 6.10 -10.86
C LYS A 139 22.65 7.34 -10.05
N ASP A 140 21.71 8.20 -9.69
CA ASP A 140 21.98 9.40 -8.90
C ASP A 140 22.47 9.02 -7.48
N LEU A 141 21.85 8.03 -6.83
CA LEU A 141 22.29 7.52 -5.53
C LEU A 141 23.71 6.94 -5.56
N ILE A 142 24.05 6.20 -6.61
CA ILE A 142 25.40 5.62 -6.80
C ILE A 142 26.44 6.71 -7.08
N ARG A 143 26.13 7.68 -7.95
CA ARG A 143 27.08 8.70 -8.41
C ARG A 143 27.24 9.87 -7.43
N LEU A 144 26.16 10.25 -6.75
CA LEU A 144 26.06 11.46 -5.94
C LEU A 144 25.60 11.12 -4.51
N PRO A 145 26.37 10.34 -3.73
CA PRO A 145 25.96 9.90 -2.39
C PRO A 145 25.76 11.05 -1.40
N LYS A 146 26.34 12.23 -1.64
CA LYS A 146 26.15 13.42 -0.80
C LYS A 146 24.84 14.17 -1.09
N GLN A 147 24.15 13.87 -2.19
CA GLN A 147 22.91 14.55 -2.55
C GLN A 147 21.74 13.99 -1.73
N LYS A 148 20.95 14.86 -1.09
CA LYS A 148 19.78 14.45 -0.32
C LYS A 148 18.72 13.80 -1.22
N LEU A 149 18.20 12.66 -0.79
CA LEU A 149 17.09 11.98 -1.48
C LEU A 149 15.77 12.74 -1.21
N THR A 150 15.12 13.19 -2.28
CA THR A 150 13.82 13.87 -2.20
C THR A 150 12.67 12.87 -2.08
N ALA A 151 11.53 13.32 -1.56
CA ALA A 151 10.31 12.50 -1.50
C ALA A 151 9.86 11.99 -2.88
N GLN A 152 10.04 12.80 -3.93
CA GLN A 152 9.72 12.41 -5.31
C GLN A 152 10.67 11.32 -5.82
N GLN A 153 11.97 11.43 -5.56
CA GLN A 153 12.93 10.38 -5.92
C GLN A 153 12.67 9.08 -5.14
N CYS A 154 12.30 9.17 -3.87
CA CYS A 154 11.88 7.99 -3.09
C CYS A 154 10.67 7.29 -3.72
N ARG A 155 9.66 8.05 -4.18
CA ARG A 155 8.50 7.49 -4.89
C ARG A 155 8.89 6.84 -6.22
N HIS A 156 9.87 7.40 -6.93
CA HIS A 156 10.38 6.80 -8.17
C HIS A 156 11.15 5.49 -7.93
N LEU A 157 11.71 5.26 -6.74
CA LEU A 157 12.30 3.96 -6.42
C LEU A 157 11.20 2.88 -6.34
N GLY A 158 10.06 3.19 -5.73
CA GLY A 158 8.92 2.27 -5.60
C GLY A 158 9.35 0.91 -5.04
N ASP A 159 9.01 -0.16 -5.74
CA ASP A 159 9.29 -1.56 -5.39
C ASP A 159 10.77 -1.88 -5.08
N ALA A 160 11.72 -1.11 -5.63
CA ALA A 160 13.13 -1.30 -5.32
C ALA A 160 13.48 -1.01 -3.85
N VAL A 161 12.73 -0.12 -3.18
CA VAL A 161 12.89 0.14 -1.74
C VAL A 161 12.51 -1.11 -0.94
N PHE A 162 11.39 -1.74 -1.28
CA PHE A 162 10.95 -2.96 -0.59
C PHE A 162 11.91 -4.12 -0.83
N ALA A 163 12.37 -4.31 -2.07
CA ALA A 163 13.41 -5.29 -2.38
C ALA A 163 14.67 -5.04 -1.54
N PHE A 164 15.15 -3.80 -1.47
CA PHE A 164 16.36 -3.44 -0.73
C PHE A 164 16.24 -3.68 0.78
N PHE A 165 15.13 -3.26 1.41
CA PHE A 165 14.98 -3.31 2.87
C PHE A 165 14.38 -4.61 3.41
N CYS A 166 13.86 -5.50 2.55
CA CYS A 166 13.39 -6.81 2.99
C CYS A 166 14.52 -7.60 3.68
N PRO A 167 14.32 -8.17 4.88
CA PRO A 167 15.29 -9.07 5.48
C PRO A 167 15.65 -10.25 4.56
N PRO A 168 16.88 -10.78 4.64
CA PRO A 168 17.33 -11.88 3.78
C PRO A 168 16.58 -13.19 4.05
N ASP A 169 16.04 -13.38 5.25
CA ASP A 169 15.24 -14.52 5.71
C ASP A 169 13.73 -14.34 5.47
N ALA A 170 13.31 -13.21 4.89
CA ALA A 170 11.91 -12.89 4.64
C ALA A 170 11.51 -13.02 3.17
N ILE A 171 10.21 -13.17 2.93
CA ILE A 171 9.58 -13.20 1.61
C ILE A 171 8.69 -11.97 1.48
N ILE A 172 8.83 -11.22 0.38
CA ILE A 172 7.93 -10.11 0.10
C ILE A 172 6.64 -10.65 -0.51
N LEU A 173 5.52 -10.46 0.19
CA LEU A 173 4.19 -10.78 -0.34
C LEU A 173 3.66 -9.59 -1.13
N SER A 174 3.40 -9.76 -2.43
CA SER A 174 2.91 -8.69 -3.30
C SER A 174 2.08 -9.24 -4.44
N THR A 175 1.02 -8.53 -4.82
CA THR A 175 0.26 -8.82 -6.05
C THR A 175 0.98 -8.33 -7.31
N ASN A 176 2.07 -7.57 -7.17
CA ASN A 176 2.91 -7.08 -8.28
C ASN A 176 4.19 -7.92 -8.45
N THR A 177 4.07 -9.25 -8.39
CA THR A 177 5.23 -10.17 -8.48
C THR A 177 6.04 -9.96 -9.75
N ARG A 178 5.40 -9.65 -10.88
CA ARG A 178 6.05 -9.42 -12.18
C ARG A 178 7.16 -8.37 -12.14
N ASP A 179 6.92 -7.24 -11.47
CA ASP A 179 7.92 -6.15 -11.41
C ASP A 179 8.89 -6.34 -10.23
N LEU A 180 8.44 -6.99 -9.15
CA LEU A 180 9.22 -7.18 -7.92
C LEU A 180 10.20 -8.36 -8.01
N LEU A 181 9.83 -9.48 -8.65
CA LEU A 181 10.64 -10.69 -8.76
C LEU A 181 12.05 -10.43 -9.32
N PRO A 182 12.22 -9.73 -10.46
CA PRO A 182 13.55 -9.48 -11.00
C PRO A 182 14.41 -8.63 -10.06
N LEU A 183 13.80 -7.73 -9.27
CA LEU A 183 14.50 -6.91 -8.29
C LEU A 183 15.00 -7.76 -7.12
N THR A 184 14.15 -8.65 -6.60
CA THR A 184 14.51 -9.51 -5.47
C THR A 184 15.53 -10.58 -5.87
N GLU A 185 15.38 -11.21 -7.03
CA GLU A 185 16.31 -12.23 -7.53
C GLU A 185 17.72 -11.68 -7.71
N ALA A 186 17.85 -10.46 -8.23
CA ALA A 186 19.14 -9.80 -8.44
C ALA A 186 19.94 -9.58 -7.16
N ILE A 187 19.28 -9.59 -5.99
CA ILE A 187 19.91 -9.40 -4.68
C ILE A 187 19.76 -10.62 -3.77
N GLY A 188 19.35 -11.77 -4.33
CA GLY A 188 19.23 -13.04 -3.59
C GLY A 188 18.04 -13.12 -2.62
N LYS A 189 16.99 -12.33 -2.84
CA LYS A 189 15.77 -12.31 -2.02
C LYS A 189 14.58 -12.91 -2.76
N LYS A 190 13.47 -13.10 -2.05
CA LYS A 190 12.26 -13.74 -2.57
C LYS A 190 11.06 -12.79 -2.55
N ALA A 191 10.22 -12.90 -3.57
CA ALA A 191 8.89 -12.30 -3.63
C ALA A 191 7.88 -13.35 -4.12
N GLN A 192 6.66 -13.34 -3.59
CA GLN A 192 5.60 -14.30 -3.91
C GLN A 192 4.24 -13.61 -3.86
N ALA A 193 3.26 -14.18 -4.57
CA ALA A 193 1.88 -13.73 -4.44
C ALA A 193 1.26 -14.27 -3.13
N PRO A 194 0.33 -13.55 -2.47
CA PRO A 194 -0.23 -13.99 -1.20
C PRO A 194 -0.95 -15.36 -1.25
N ASP A 195 -1.47 -15.75 -2.42
CA ASP A 195 -2.13 -17.02 -2.70
C ASP A 195 -1.18 -18.20 -2.93
N GLU A 196 0.13 -17.93 -3.08
CA GLU A 196 1.17 -18.94 -3.22
C GLU A 196 1.79 -19.35 -1.87
N VAL A 197 1.36 -18.73 -0.77
CA VAL A 197 1.82 -19.05 0.58
C VAL A 197 1.11 -20.34 1.06
N PRO A 198 1.86 -21.41 1.37
CA PRO A 198 1.29 -22.69 1.80
C PRO A 198 0.62 -22.65 3.17
#